data_AF-A0A2J8XM64-F1
#
_entry.id   AF-A0A2J8XM64-F1
#
_cell.length_a   1.000
_cell.length_b   1.000
_cell.length_c   1.000
_cell.angle_alpha   90.00
_cell.angle_beta   90.00
_cell.angle_gamma   90.00
#
_symmetry.space_group_name_H-M   'P 1'
#
loop_
_entity.id
_entity.type
_entity.pdbx_description
1 polymer ?
#
loop_
_entity_poly.entity_id
_entity_poly.type
_entity_poly.pdbx_seq_one_letter_code
_entity_poly.pdbx_strand_id
1 'polypeptide(L)'
;ITDTFKVKRKVDRFNGVSEAELLTKTLPDILTFNLDIVIIGINPGLMAAYKGHHYPGPGNHFWKCLFMSGLSEVQLNHMDDHTLPGKYGIGFTNMVERTTPSSKDLSRYL
;
A
#
# COMPACT_ATOMS: atom_id res chain seq x y z
N ILE A 1 44.15 -11.51 -14.49
CA ILE A 1 43.28 -10.59 -13.71
C ILE A 1 41.90 -11.23 -13.70
N THR A 2 41.54 -11.95 -12.65
CA THR A 2 40.23 -12.61 -12.53
C THR A 2 39.19 -11.58 -12.11
N ASP A 3 38.34 -11.20 -13.07
CA ASP A 3 37.23 -10.30 -12.87
C ASP A 3 36.19 -10.97 -11.99
N THR A 4 36.13 -10.57 -10.72
CA THR A 4 35.18 -11.10 -9.74
C THR A 4 33.89 -10.31 -9.90
N PHE A 5 32.95 -10.84 -10.69
CA PHE A 5 31.58 -10.33 -10.76
C PHE A 5 30.97 -10.36 -9.35
N LYS A 6 30.93 -9.20 -8.68
CA LYS A 6 30.22 -9.04 -7.41
C LYS A 6 28.73 -9.23 -7.67
N VAL A 7 28.22 -10.41 -7.34
CA VAL A 7 26.78 -10.67 -7.27
C VAL A 7 26.20 -9.71 -6.23
N LYS A 8 25.44 -8.70 -6.68
CA LYS A 8 24.71 -7.81 -5.77
C LYS A 8 23.73 -8.65 -4.98
N ARG A 9 23.93 -8.75 -3.66
CA ARG A 9 23.01 -9.41 -2.73
C ARG A 9 21.64 -8.74 -2.88
N LYS A 10 20.59 -9.49 -3.21
CA LYS A 10 19.22 -8.96 -3.22
C LYS A 10 18.92 -8.40 -1.83
N VAL A 11 18.51 -7.14 -1.77
CA VAL A 11 18.08 -6.51 -0.51
C VAL A 11 16.77 -7.16 -0.11
N ASP A 12 16.74 -7.75 1.08
CA ASP A 12 15.51 -8.26 1.67
C ASP A 12 14.64 -7.09 2.15
N ARG A 13 13.56 -6.82 1.41
CA ARG A 13 12.61 -5.75 1.70
C ARG A 13 11.38 -6.24 2.49
N PHE A 14 11.18 -7.56 2.56
CA PHE A 14 9.93 -8.18 3.00
C PHE A 14 10.17 -9.31 4.01
N ASN A 15 11.28 -9.24 4.74
CA ASN A 15 11.62 -10.17 5.82
C ASN A 15 11.52 -11.64 5.39
N GLY A 16 12.11 -11.97 4.24
CA GLY A 16 12.13 -13.31 3.67
C GLY A 16 10.91 -13.68 2.81
N VAL A 17 9.85 -12.88 2.79
CA VAL A 17 8.69 -13.11 1.91
C VAL A 17 9.06 -12.79 0.46
N SER A 18 8.75 -13.71 -0.45
CA SER A 18 9.09 -13.54 -1.87
C SER A 18 8.16 -12.56 -2.57
N GLU A 19 8.66 -11.86 -3.59
CA GLU A 19 7.81 -10.99 -4.42
C GLU A 19 6.70 -11.79 -5.12
N ALA A 20 6.99 -13.02 -5.57
CA ALA A 20 6.01 -13.89 -6.21
C ALA A 20 4.83 -14.20 -5.27
N GLU A 21 5.09 -14.43 -3.99
CA GLU A 21 4.04 -14.62 -2.99
C GLU A 21 3.21 -13.34 -2.82
N LEU A 22 3.85 -12.17 -2.68
CA LEU A 22 3.14 -10.90 -2.53
C LEU A 22 2.24 -10.56 -3.72
N LEU A 23 2.64 -10.91 -4.94
CA LEU A 23 1.83 -10.71 -6.15
C LEU A 23 0.53 -11.53 -6.15
N THR A 24 0.44 -12.58 -5.33
CA THR A 24 -0.80 -13.37 -5.16
C THR A 24 -1.72 -12.82 -4.07
N LYS A 25 -1.23 -11.93 -3.21
CA LYS A 25 -2.03 -11.32 -2.14
C LYS A 25 -2.86 -10.16 -2.67
N THR A 26 -4.00 -9.94 -2.05
CA THR A 26 -4.85 -8.75 -2.23
C THR A 26 -4.81 -7.90 -0.97
N LEU A 27 -5.42 -6.72 -1.01
CA LEU A 27 -5.59 -5.84 0.13
C LEU A 27 -7.09 -5.65 0.38
N PRO A 28 -7.60 -6.04 1.57
CA PRO A 28 -9.02 -5.86 1.88
C PRO A 28 -9.46 -4.40 1.85
N ASP A 29 -10.67 -4.19 1.35
CA ASP A 29 -11.36 -2.91 1.43
C ASP A 29 -11.76 -2.62 2.89
N ILE A 30 -11.75 -1.33 3.25
CA ILE A 30 -12.22 -0.83 4.53
C ILE A 30 -13.41 0.09 4.24
N LEU A 31 -14.60 -0.50 4.14
CA LEU A 31 -15.82 0.19 3.77
C LEU A 31 -16.92 -0.08 4.81
N THR A 32 -17.60 0.98 5.20
CA THR A 32 -18.80 0.95 6.04
C THR A 32 -19.85 1.87 5.43
N PHE A 33 -21.10 1.74 5.86
CA PHE A 33 -22.14 2.71 5.48
C PHE A 33 -21.86 4.08 6.12
N ASN A 34 -22.40 5.13 5.51
CA ASN A 34 -22.37 6.52 6.01
C ASN A 34 -20.96 7.11 6.18
N LEU A 35 -20.05 6.77 5.28
CA LEU A 35 -18.74 7.45 5.17
C LEU A 35 -18.89 8.80 4.47
N ASP A 36 -18.09 9.77 4.90
CA ASP A 36 -17.97 11.08 4.25
C ASP A 36 -17.03 11.02 3.04
N ILE A 37 -15.96 10.23 3.15
CA ILE A 37 -14.90 10.11 2.14
C ILE A 37 -14.57 8.64 1.92
N VAL A 38 -14.40 8.25 0.65
CA VAL A 38 -13.77 6.98 0.27
C VAL A 38 -12.53 7.30 -0.55
N ILE A 39 -11.37 6.87 -0.06
CA ILE A 39 -10.11 6.97 -0.78
C ILE A 39 -10.01 5.77 -1.72
N ILE A 40 -10.00 6.05 -3.03
CA ILE A 40 -9.88 5.03 -4.08
C ILE A 40 -8.44 5.03 -4.61
N GLY A 41 -7.65 4.06 -4.17
CA GLY A 41 -6.32 3.82 -4.71
C GLY A 41 -6.35 3.24 -6.13
N ILE A 42 -5.20 3.24 -6.80
CA ILE A 42 -5.08 2.57 -8.11
C ILE A 42 -5.17 1.06 -7.91
N ASN A 43 -4.20 0.51 -7.18
CA ASN A 43 -4.11 -0.90 -6.84
C ASN A 43 -3.08 -1.09 -5.69
N PRO A 44 -3.09 -2.24 -4.99
CA PRO A 44 -2.12 -2.50 -3.94
C PRO A 44 -0.69 -2.60 -4.49
N GLY A 45 0.23 -1.85 -3.86
CA GLY A 45 1.67 -2.04 -4.05
C GLY A 45 2.21 -3.20 -3.22
N LEU A 46 3.41 -3.69 -3.52
CA LEU A 46 4.03 -4.82 -2.79
C LEU A 46 4.08 -4.61 -1.26
N MET A 47 4.39 -3.40 -0.79
CA MET A 47 4.42 -3.11 0.66
C MET A 47 3.02 -3.16 1.29
N ALA A 48 1.98 -2.74 0.55
CA ALA A 48 0.59 -2.82 1.00
C ALA A 48 0.14 -4.29 1.09
N ALA A 49 0.45 -5.09 0.08
CA ALA A 49 0.20 -6.54 0.09
C ALA A 49 0.98 -7.27 1.20
N TYR A 50 2.21 -6.83 1.48
CA TYR A 50 3.03 -7.36 2.57
C TYR A 50 2.43 -7.03 3.94
N LYS A 51 2.10 -5.76 4.18
CA LYS A 51 1.58 -5.30 5.48
C LYS A 51 0.11 -5.63 5.72
N GLY A 52 -0.70 -5.75 4.67
CA GLY A 52 -2.15 -5.87 4.79
C GLY A 52 -2.84 -4.57 5.19
N HIS A 53 -2.20 -3.43 4.95
CA HIS A 53 -2.70 -2.11 5.32
C HIS A 53 -2.57 -1.11 4.16
N HIS A 54 -3.38 -0.06 4.20
CA HIS A 54 -3.41 0.97 3.17
C HIS A 54 -2.24 1.96 3.28
N TYR A 55 -1.58 2.23 2.14
CA TYR A 55 -0.48 3.20 2.00
C TYR A 55 0.74 3.08 2.96
N PRO A 56 1.30 1.88 3.25
CA PRO A 56 2.43 1.70 4.18
C PRO A 56 3.81 2.06 3.60
N GLY A 57 3.90 2.36 2.30
CA GLY A 57 5.19 2.60 1.64
C GLY A 57 5.86 3.86 2.19
N PRO A 58 7.17 3.84 2.50
CA PRO A 58 7.86 5.01 3.06
C PRO A 58 7.94 6.20 2.11
N GLY A 59 7.81 5.97 0.80
CA GLY A 59 7.70 7.02 -0.22
C GLY A 59 6.26 7.41 -0.57
N ASN A 60 5.26 6.83 0.08
CA ASN A 60 3.86 7.21 -0.13
C ASN A 60 3.52 8.41 0.76
N HIS A 61 2.90 9.43 0.18
CA HIS A 61 2.59 10.67 0.89
C HIS A 61 1.23 10.68 1.60
N PHE A 62 0.38 9.66 1.42
CA PHE A 62 -1.02 9.67 1.87
C PHE A 62 -1.16 10.11 3.34
N TRP A 63 -0.53 9.37 4.26
CA TRP A 63 -0.64 9.63 5.70
C TRP A 63 -0.07 10.99 6.11
N LYS A 64 0.99 11.44 5.45
CA LYS A 64 1.57 12.77 5.70
C LYS A 64 0.66 13.87 5.20
N CYS A 65 0.09 13.72 4.00
CA CYS A 65 -0.86 14.68 3.42
C CYS A 65 -2.16 14.73 4.23
N LEU A 66 -2.67 13.59 4.70
CA LEU A 66 -3.86 13.51 5.55
C LEU A 66 -3.70 14.41 6.79
N PHE A 67 -2.58 14.24 7.50
CA PHE A 67 -2.25 15.07 8.65
C PHE A 67 -2.03 16.55 8.29
N MET A 68 -1.17 16.83 7.30
CA MET A 68 -0.83 18.21 6.93
C MET A 68 -2.02 19.00 6.37
N SER A 69 -3.01 18.32 5.79
CA SER A 69 -4.26 18.94 5.33
C SER A 69 -5.24 19.29 6.46
N GLY A 70 -5.03 18.76 7.66
CA GLY A 70 -5.95 18.88 8.79
C GLY A 70 -7.12 17.89 8.77
N LEU A 71 -7.13 16.91 7.85
CA LEU A 71 -8.13 15.83 7.84
C LEU A 71 -7.96 14.85 9.00
N SER A 72 -6.74 14.75 9.55
CA SER A 72 -6.48 14.10 10.84
C SER A 72 -5.79 15.07 11.79
N GLU A 73 -6.14 15.04 13.07
CA GLU A 73 -5.60 15.93 14.10
C GLU A 73 -4.17 15.56 14.52
N VAL A 74 -3.74 14.32 14.28
CA VAL A 74 -2.39 13.81 14.53
C VAL A 74 -1.83 13.10 13.30
N GLN A 75 -0.51 12.93 13.27
CA GLN A 75 0.16 12.11 12.27
C GLN A 75 -0.14 10.63 12.51
N LEU A 76 -0.98 10.07 11.64
CA LEU A 76 -1.30 8.64 11.61
C LEU A 76 -0.35 7.87 10.70
N ASN A 77 -0.46 6.55 10.69
CA ASN A 77 0.25 5.65 9.80
C ASN A 77 -0.67 4.49 9.33
N HIS A 78 -0.14 3.61 8.50
CA HIS A 78 -0.91 2.50 7.93
C HIS A 78 -1.58 1.57 8.94
N MET A 79 -1.03 1.43 10.16
CA MET A 79 -1.65 0.60 11.21
C MET A 79 -2.95 1.21 11.76
N ASP A 80 -3.23 2.48 11.46
CA ASP A 80 -4.41 3.20 11.94
C ASP A 80 -5.61 3.11 10.97
N ASP A 81 -5.43 2.53 9.77
CA ASP A 81 -6.43 2.54 8.68
C ASP A 81 -7.81 1.99 9.07
N HIS A 82 -7.87 0.95 9.88
CA HIS A 82 -9.14 0.37 10.36
C HIS A 82 -9.89 1.29 11.34
N THR A 83 -9.23 2.29 11.92
CA THR A 83 -9.88 3.26 12.83
C THR A 83 -10.52 4.41 12.07
N LEU A 84 -10.14 4.63 10.81
CA LEU A 84 -10.55 5.79 10.03
C LEU A 84 -12.05 5.89 9.74
N PRO A 85 -12.76 4.79 9.43
CA PRO A 85 -14.21 4.84 9.25
C PRO A 85 -14.94 5.42 10.46
N GLY A 86 -14.57 4.97 11.66
CA GLY A 86 -15.25 5.35 12.90
C GLY A 86 -14.83 6.73 13.44
N LYS A 87 -13.57 7.12 13.27
CA LYS A 87 -13.04 8.38 13.81
C LYS A 87 -13.15 9.57 12.85
N TYR A 88 -13.02 9.30 11.55
CA TYR A 88 -12.87 10.35 10.52
C TYR A 88 -13.89 10.24 9.40
N GLY A 89 -14.72 9.19 9.36
CA GLY A 89 -15.64 8.96 8.25
C GLY A 89 -14.92 8.63 6.93
N ILE A 90 -13.69 8.11 7.00
CA ILE A 90 -12.85 7.83 5.82
C ILE A 90 -12.72 6.31 5.62
N GLY A 91 -13.11 5.82 4.44
CA GLY A 91 -12.90 4.43 4.00
C GLY A 91 -11.88 4.29 2.89
N PHE A 92 -11.56 3.04 2.55
CA PHE A 92 -10.52 2.69 1.58
C PHE A 92 -10.96 1.58 0.64
N THR A 93 -10.65 1.74 -0.64
CA THR A 93 -10.73 0.69 -1.67
C THR A 93 -9.69 0.95 -2.77
N ASN A 94 -9.60 0.06 -3.75
CA ASN A 94 -8.77 0.25 -4.94
C ASN A 94 -9.58 0.01 -6.21
N MET A 95 -9.26 0.75 -7.27
CA MET A 95 -9.84 0.56 -8.60
C MET A 95 -9.54 -0.84 -9.16
N VAL A 96 -8.35 -1.37 -8.88
CA VAL A 96 -7.93 -2.72 -9.27
C VAL A 96 -7.45 -3.48 -8.03
N GLU A 97 -8.00 -4.67 -7.80
CA GLU A 97 -7.68 -5.51 -6.64
C GLU A 97 -6.26 -6.12 -6.71
N ARG A 98 -5.79 -6.42 -7.92
CA ARG A 98 -4.52 -7.13 -8.16
C ARG A 98 -3.31 -6.33 -7.67
N THR A 99 -2.48 -6.96 -6.84
CA THR A 99 -1.19 -6.40 -6.41
C THR A 99 -0.20 -6.31 -7.57
N THR A 100 0.46 -5.16 -7.74
CA THR A 100 1.59 -5.01 -8.66
C THR A 100 2.69 -4.12 -8.07
N PRO A 101 3.93 -4.21 -8.57
CA PRO A 101 5.00 -3.29 -8.15
C PRO A 101 4.76 -1.85 -8.64
N SER A 102 4.13 -1.69 -9.81
CA SER A 102 3.81 -0.39 -10.40
C SER A 102 2.44 -0.40 -11.08
N SER A 103 1.78 0.76 -11.11
CA SER A 103 0.56 0.97 -11.89
C SER A 103 0.77 0.73 -13.40
N LYS A 104 2.00 0.86 -13.90
CA LYS A 104 2.35 0.53 -15.29
C LYS A 104 2.19 -0.96 -15.62
N ASP A 105 2.18 -1.83 -14.62
CA ASP A 105 2.04 -3.28 -14.80
C ASP A 105 0.57 -3.72 -14.86
N LEU A 106 -0.37 -2.78 -14.79
CA LEU A 106 -1.80 -3.04 -14.93
C LEU A 106 -2.23 -3.29 -16.38
N SER A 107 -1.55 -2.68 -17.35
CA SER A 107 -1.89 -2.79 -18.79
C SER A 107 -1.48 -4.10 -19.46
N ARG A 108 -0.78 -5.00 -18.75
CA ARG A 108 -0.16 -6.19 -19.36
C ARG A 108 -1.11 -7.38 -19.62
N TYR A 109 -2.43 -7.23 -19.44
CA TYR A 109 -3.39 -8.31 -19.69
C TYR A 109 -4.77 -7.80 -20.16
N LEU A 110 -4.79 -7.12 -21.31
CA LEU A 110 -5.92 -7.19 -22.24
C LEU A 110 -5.50 -8.06 -23.42
#